data_AF-A0AAV2JH55-F1
#
_entry.id   AF-A0AAV2JH55-F1
#
_cell.length_a   1.000
_cell.length_b   1.000
_cell.length_c   1.000
_cell.angle_alpha   90.00
_cell.angle_beta   90.00
_cell.angle_gamma   90.00
#
_symmetry.space_group_name_H-M   'P 1'
#
loop_
_entity.id
_entity.type
_entity.pdbx_description
1 polymer ?
#
loop_
_entity_poly.entity_id
_entity_poly.type
_entity_poly.pdbx_seq_one_letter_code
_entity_poly.pdbx_strand_id
1 'polypeptide(L)'
;MFRLHPSLTDSLDQFRELIREQGQESLCSLLETKWINERDWSWKASTKIKANSSKKRKVSLLFDHLEPDELAEHLTYLEFKSFCRISFMDYQSYIRKCCLKEIPVMERSIALCNGVSQWVQLMVLSRPTAQLRAEVFTKFIHVAQSLHVMHNFNTLMAVVGGLCHSSISRLKDTTSHVPSEVTKVLNEMTDLLSSRRNYDNYRQTYHRVTGFKIPILGVHLKDLISVNEAMSDYVEDDKINVQKLQALYNHINELIHLQQTPPKLDANKDLVHLLTLSLDLYYTEDEIYELSYTREPKNCKAPPATPSRPPVMVVDWASGAAPKPDPRTISKHVQRMVDSVFKNYDHDENGFISQGDFEKIAASFPFSFCVMDKEK
;
A
#
# COMPACT_ATOMS: atom_id res chain seq x y z
N MET A 1 4.74 22.60 7.46
CA MET A 1 5.53 22.31 8.67
C MET A 1 6.35 21.05 8.51
N PHE A 2 7.56 21.18 7.97
CA PHE A 2 8.70 20.65 8.72
C PHE A 2 8.59 21.24 10.12
N ARG A 3 8.24 20.43 11.11
CA ARG A 3 8.52 20.82 12.48
C ARG A 3 9.99 20.51 12.66
N LEU A 4 10.84 21.52 12.54
CA LEU A 4 12.14 21.45 13.19
C LEU A 4 11.87 20.97 14.61
N HIS A 5 12.69 20.03 15.09
CA HIS A 5 12.56 19.59 16.47
C HIS A 5 12.51 20.84 17.36
N PRO A 6 11.60 20.96 18.34
CA PRO A 6 11.39 22.20 19.09
C PRO A 6 12.71 22.81 19.59
N SER A 7 13.61 21.97 20.11
CA SER A 7 14.94 22.38 20.55
C SER A 7 15.82 23.01 19.45
N LEU A 8 15.71 22.57 18.20
CA LEU A 8 16.45 23.14 17.07
C LEU A 8 15.83 24.48 16.64
N THR A 9 14.52 24.65 16.79
CA THR A 9 13.84 25.93 16.57
C THR A 9 14.31 26.93 17.61
N ASP A 10 14.27 26.54 18.89
CA ASP A 10 14.71 27.37 20.01
C ASP A 10 16.19 27.76 19.87
N SER A 11 17.06 26.81 19.46
CA SER A 11 18.48 27.08 19.23
C SER A 11 18.72 28.03 18.04
N LEU A 12 17.94 27.91 16.97
CA LEU A 12 18.00 28.82 15.82
C LEU A 12 17.53 30.22 16.18
N ASP A 13 16.49 30.33 17.01
CA ASP A 13 16.00 31.62 17.48
C ASP A 13 17.02 32.28 18.43
N GLN A 14 17.62 31.54 19.36
CA GLN A 14 18.75 32.03 20.17
C GLN A 14 19.92 32.51 19.31
N PHE A 15 20.26 31.77 18.25
CA PHE A 15 21.34 32.17 17.33
C PHE A 15 21.01 33.45 16.55
N ARG A 16 19.74 33.63 16.15
CA ARG A 16 19.28 34.88 15.51
C ARG A 16 19.36 36.08 16.45
N GLU A 17 18.98 35.89 17.71
CA GLU A 17 19.10 36.93 18.74
C GLU A 17 20.57 37.36 18.92
N LEU A 18 21.50 36.39 19.01
CA LEU A 18 22.93 36.66 19.08
C LEU A 18 23.45 37.45 17.87
N ILE A 19 23.01 37.11 16.66
CA ILE A 19 23.40 37.84 15.44
C ILE A 19 22.89 39.28 15.45
N ARG A 20 21.68 39.50 16.00
CA ARG A 20 21.11 40.84 16.16
C ARG A 20 21.88 41.65 17.20
N GLU A 21 22.27 41.04 18.31
CA GLU A 21 23.13 41.66 19.33
C GLU A 21 24.51 42.06 18.79
N GLN A 22 25.05 41.32 17.83
CA GLN A 22 26.31 41.63 17.14
C GLN A 22 26.15 42.67 16.01
N GLY A 23 24.96 43.24 15.81
CA GLY A 23 24.69 44.26 14.79
C GLY A 23 24.71 43.75 13.34
N GLN A 24 24.66 42.43 13.11
CA GLN A 24 24.72 41.80 11.80
C GLN A 24 23.33 41.37 11.29
N GLU A 25 22.34 42.26 11.36
CA GLU A 25 20.94 41.97 10.99
C GLU A 25 20.77 41.47 9.55
N SER A 26 21.68 41.83 8.63
CA SER A 26 21.66 41.35 7.25
C SER A 26 21.81 39.83 7.15
N LEU A 27 22.52 39.18 8.07
CA LEU A 27 22.71 37.73 8.09
C LEU A 27 21.50 36.96 8.63
N CYS A 28 20.62 37.61 9.41
CA CYS A 28 19.37 37.00 9.87
C CYS A 28 18.47 36.60 8.70
N SER A 29 18.55 37.32 7.57
CA SER A 29 17.83 37.00 6.34
C SER A 29 18.22 35.64 5.74
N LEU A 30 19.49 35.22 5.90
CA LEU A 30 19.99 33.91 5.45
C LEU A 30 19.52 32.75 6.33
N LEU A 31 19.12 33.06 7.57
CA LEU A 31 18.56 32.10 8.51
C LEU A 31 17.03 32.01 8.41
N GLU A 32 16.37 32.78 7.53
CA GLU A 32 14.93 32.69 7.34
C GLU A 32 14.53 31.30 6.79
N THR A 33 13.97 30.47 7.66
CA THR A 33 13.46 29.13 7.34
C THR A 33 12.13 29.16 6.57
N LYS A 34 11.69 30.32 6.07
CA LYS A 34 10.42 30.49 5.35
C LYS A 34 10.29 29.55 4.14
N TRP A 35 11.42 29.21 3.49
CA TRP A 35 11.48 28.28 2.36
C TRP A 35 11.32 26.79 2.76
N ILE A 36 11.41 26.46 4.05
CA ILE A 36 11.36 25.08 4.59
C ILE A 36 9.96 24.75 5.13
N ASN A 37 9.09 25.75 5.33
CA ASN A 37 7.75 25.53 5.89
C ASN A 37 6.80 24.78 4.92
N GLU A 38 7.14 24.82 3.64
CA GLU A 38 6.51 24.03 2.61
C GLU A 38 6.75 22.54 2.89
N ARG A 39 5.68 21.88 3.33
CA ARG A 39 5.51 20.42 3.39
C ARG A 39 5.57 19.78 1.98
N ASP A 40 6.23 20.44 1.04
CA ASP A 40 5.90 20.40 -0.37
C ASP A 40 6.63 19.35 -1.15
N TRP A 41 7.71 18.74 -0.69
CA TRP A 41 8.30 17.69 -1.53
C TRP A 41 7.41 16.43 -1.55
N SER A 42 6.91 16.00 -0.39
CA SER A 42 5.97 14.87 -0.27
C SER A 42 4.54 15.19 -0.73
N TRP A 43 4.04 16.40 -0.46
CA TRP A 43 2.73 16.85 -0.93
C TRP A 43 2.74 17.25 -2.41
N LYS A 44 3.78 17.94 -2.92
CA LYS A 44 3.91 18.25 -4.36
C LYS A 44 4.12 16.99 -5.19
N ALA A 45 4.78 15.94 -4.70
CA ALA A 45 4.84 14.66 -5.43
C ALA A 45 3.43 14.06 -5.61
N SER A 46 2.59 14.08 -4.57
CA SER A 46 1.19 13.64 -4.64
C SER A 46 0.30 14.57 -5.49
N THR A 47 0.57 15.88 -5.57
CA THR A 47 -0.16 16.82 -6.43
C THR A 47 0.40 16.92 -7.86
N LYS A 48 1.64 16.46 -8.10
CA LYS A 48 2.26 16.31 -9.43
C LYS A 48 1.66 15.14 -10.21
N ILE A 49 0.89 14.27 -9.57
CA ILE A 49 0.08 13.29 -10.29
C ILE A 49 -1.03 14.07 -11.01
N LYS A 50 -0.72 14.52 -12.24
CA LYS A 50 -1.69 15.12 -13.12
C LYS A 50 -2.67 14.04 -13.53
N ALA A 51 -3.87 14.07 -12.96
CA ALA A 51 -5.00 13.38 -13.56
C ALA A 51 -5.17 13.94 -14.98
N ASN A 52 -5.11 13.09 -16.00
CA ASN A 52 -5.38 13.53 -17.35
C ASN A 52 -6.88 13.87 -17.42
N SER A 53 -7.23 15.11 -17.75
CA SER A 53 -8.63 15.52 -17.96
C SER A 53 -9.20 15.02 -19.29
N SER A 54 -8.66 13.91 -19.81
CA SER A 54 -8.87 13.42 -21.16
C SER A 54 -10.17 12.63 -21.24
N LYS A 55 -11.30 13.37 -21.29
CA LYS A 55 -12.68 12.87 -21.29
C LYS A 55 -13.01 12.16 -19.98
N LYS A 56 -14.05 12.64 -19.27
CA LYS A 56 -14.68 11.90 -18.18
C LYS A 56 -15.24 10.59 -18.76
N ARG A 57 -14.39 9.57 -18.93
CA ARG A 57 -14.83 8.22 -19.25
C ARG A 57 -15.69 7.82 -18.06
N LYS A 58 -16.93 7.39 -18.30
CA LYS A 58 -17.80 6.90 -17.23
C LYS A 58 -17.17 5.61 -16.71
N VAL A 59 -16.24 5.73 -15.76
CA VAL A 59 -15.63 4.58 -15.12
C VAL A 59 -16.68 4.03 -14.16
N SER A 60 -17.06 2.77 -14.36
CA SER A 60 -18.00 2.10 -13.47
C SER A 60 -17.35 1.99 -12.09
N LEU A 61 -18.07 2.35 -11.02
CA LEU A 61 -17.59 2.14 -9.64
C LEU A 61 -17.66 0.66 -9.21
N LEU A 62 -18.04 -0.22 -10.14
CA LEU A 62 -18.36 -1.61 -9.89
C LEU A 62 -17.14 -2.49 -10.15
N PHE A 63 -16.74 -3.25 -9.13
CA PHE A 63 -15.62 -4.18 -9.24
C PHE A 63 -15.78 -5.12 -10.44
N ASP A 64 -16.99 -5.61 -10.72
CA ASP A 64 -17.24 -6.58 -11.79
C ASP A 64 -17.00 -6.01 -13.20
N HIS A 65 -17.24 -4.72 -13.40
CA HIS A 65 -17.07 -4.05 -14.70
C HIS A 65 -15.76 -3.28 -14.85
N LEU A 66 -14.94 -3.25 -13.80
CA LEU A 66 -13.64 -2.57 -13.84
C LEU A 66 -12.61 -3.45 -14.55
N GLU A 67 -11.91 -2.91 -15.53
CA GLU A 67 -10.85 -3.65 -16.22
C GLU A 67 -9.64 -3.90 -15.27
N PRO A 68 -8.92 -5.03 -15.41
CA PRO A 68 -7.75 -5.33 -14.57
C PRO A 68 -6.68 -4.23 -14.61
N ASP A 69 -6.45 -3.64 -15.79
CA ASP A 69 -5.50 -2.54 -15.98
C ASP A 69 -5.93 -1.28 -15.21
N GLU A 70 -7.20 -0.91 -15.29
CA GLU A 70 -7.74 0.23 -14.56
C GLU A 70 -7.59 0.00 -13.05
N LEU A 71 -7.93 -1.19 -12.54
CA LEU A 71 -7.74 -1.50 -11.13
C LEU A 71 -6.26 -1.41 -10.70
N ALA A 72 -5.33 -1.93 -11.51
CA ALA A 72 -3.90 -1.82 -11.25
C ALA A 72 -3.42 -0.36 -11.21
N GLU A 73 -3.94 0.51 -12.09
CA GLU A 73 -3.63 1.95 -12.08
C GLU A 73 -4.08 2.63 -10.79
N HIS A 74 -5.31 2.37 -10.34
CA HIS A 74 -5.84 2.99 -9.14
C HIS A 74 -5.14 2.51 -7.87
N LEU A 75 -4.81 1.22 -7.78
CA LEU A 75 -4.00 0.68 -6.68
C LEU A 75 -2.58 1.27 -6.68
N THR A 76 -1.96 1.41 -7.86
CA THR A 76 -0.65 2.03 -8.00
C THR A 76 -0.67 3.51 -7.60
N TYR A 77 -1.75 4.24 -7.92
CA TYR A 77 -1.94 5.61 -7.47
C TYR A 77 -2.01 5.72 -5.94
N LEU A 78 -2.81 4.85 -5.30
CA LEU A 78 -2.95 4.80 -3.85
C LEU A 78 -1.62 4.52 -3.16
N GLU A 79 -0.91 3.51 -3.65
CA GLU A 79 0.38 3.09 -3.12
C GLU A 79 1.43 4.20 -3.29
N PHE A 80 1.55 4.76 -4.49
CA PHE A 80 2.52 5.83 -4.76
C PHE A 80 2.27 7.07 -3.91
N LYS A 81 0.99 7.43 -3.70
CA LYS A 81 0.61 8.53 -2.81
C LYS A 81 0.97 8.24 -1.35
N SER A 82 0.85 6.99 -0.90
CA SER A 82 1.28 6.58 0.43
C SER A 82 2.80 6.64 0.56
N PHE A 83 3.51 6.09 -0.43
CA PHE A 83 4.97 6.08 -0.52
C PHE A 83 5.58 7.47 -0.51
N CYS A 84 5.02 8.43 -1.28
CA CYS A 84 5.48 9.82 -1.33
C CYS A 84 5.37 10.56 0.01
N ARG A 85 4.54 10.07 0.95
CA ARG A 85 4.40 10.69 2.27
C ARG A 85 5.55 10.33 3.20
N ILE A 86 6.25 9.22 2.93
CA ILE A 86 7.36 8.74 3.75
C ILE A 86 8.56 9.67 3.53
N SER A 87 9.03 10.28 4.60
CA SER A 87 10.14 11.23 4.59
C SER A 87 11.46 10.58 4.99
N PHE A 88 12.57 11.27 4.73
CA PHE A 88 13.90 10.84 5.21
C PHE A 88 13.93 10.61 6.73
N MET A 89 13.27 11.49 7.49
CA MET A 89 13.19 11.39 8.96
C MET A 89 12.46 10.13 9.43
N ASP A 90 11.48 9.65 8.65
CA ASP A 90 10.75 8.43 8.96
C ASP A 90 11.69 7.20 8.84
N TYR A 91 12.49 7.12 7.76
CA TYR A 91 13.50 6.07 7.62
C TYR A 91 14.55 6.12 8.72
N GLN A 92 15.06 7.31 9.05
CA GLN A 92 16.03 7.48 10.14
C GLN A 92 15.44 7.07 11.50
N SER A 93 14.18 7.42 11.76
CA SER A 93 13.48 7.03 12.97
C SER A 93 13.28 5.51 13.04
N TYR A 94 12.97 4.88 11.90
CA TYR A 94 12.79 3.44 11.80
C TYR A 94 14.10 2.71 12.11
N ILE A 95 15.21 3.14 11.53
CA ILE A 95 16.54 2.55 11.77
C ILE A 95 16.95 2.65 13.24
N ARG A 96 16.67 3.78 13.90
CA ARG A 96 17.04 3.99 15.31
C ARG A 96 16.17 3.22 16.30
N LYS A 97 14.87 3.16 16.03
CA LYS A 97 13.89 2.63 16.99
C LYS A 97 13.53 1.17 16.74
N CYS A 98 13.75 0.67 15.52
CA CYS A 98 13.26 -0.61 15.03
C CYS A 98 11.77 -0.84 15.28
N CYS A 99 10.98 0.24 15.43
CA CYS A 99 9.58 0.20 15.84
C CYS A 99 8.73 1.06 14.92
N LEU A 100 7.79 0.43 14.22
CA LEU A 100 6.90 1.08 13.26
C LEU A 100 5.78 1.89 13.92
N LYS A 101 5.38 1.53 15.15
CA LYS A 101 4.24 2.16 15.87
C LYS A 101 4.45 3.64 16.16
N GLU A 102 5.70 4.09 16.18
CA GLU A 102 6.04 5.50 16.41
C GLU A 102 6.19 6.29 15.10
N ILE A 103 5.94 5.65 13.95
CA ILE A 103 6.15 6.20 12.60
C ILE A 103 4.84 6.03 11.80
N PRO A 104 3.83 6.88 12.08
CA PRO A 104 2.47 6.68 11.59
C PRO A 104 2.36 6.74 10.06
N VAL A 105 3.32 7.33 9.36
CA VAL A 105 3.33 7.35 7.89
C VAL A 105 3.70 5.99 7.31
N MET A 106 4.75 5.36 7.85
CA MET A 106 5.23 4.06 7.41
C MET A 106 4.25 2.96 7.82
N GLU A 107 3.69 3.05 9.03
CA GLU A 107 2.61 2.18 9.50
C GLU A 107 1.40 2.20 8.54
N ARG A 108 0.99 3.39 8.07
CA ARG A 108 -0.10 3.51 7.08
C ARG A 108 0.22 2.88 5.73
N SER A 109 1.47 2.93 5.27
CA SER A 109 1.89 2.26 4.03
C SER A 109 1.85 0.73 4.16
N ILE A 110 2.28 0.21 5.31
CA ILE A 110 2.19 -1.22 5.62
C ILE A 110 0.72 -1.65 5.76
N ALA A 111 -0.09 -0.86 6.46
CA ALA A 111 -1.53 -1.10 6.59
C ALA A 111 -2.23 -1.15 5.22
N LEU A 112 -1.85 -0.26 4.29
CA LEU A 112 -2.38 -0.28 2.92
C LEU A 112 -2.03 -1.58 2.18
N CYS A 113 -0.77 -2.02 2.26
CA CYS A 113 -0.31 -3.27 1.64
C CYS A 113 -1.03 -4.51 2.21
N ASN A 114 -1.18 -4.55 3.54
CA ASN A 114 -1.92 -5.62 4.22
C ASN A 114 -3.41 -5.58 3.88
N GLY A 115 -4.00 -4.39 3.83
CA GLY A 115 -5.40 -4.16 3.43
C GLY A 115 -5.66 -4.65 2.00
N VAL A 116 -4.74 -4.39 1.05
CA VAL A 116 -4.83 -4.94 -0.32
C VAL A 116 -4.80 -6.47 -0.30
N SER A 117 -3.89 -7.07 0.49
CA SER A 117 -3.78 -8.53 0.60
C SER A 117 -5.07 -9.15 1.16
N GLN A 118 -5.64 -8.56 2.22
CA GLN A 118 -6.91 -9.01 2.81
C GLN A 118 -8.10 -8.77 1.88
N TRP A 119 -8.14 -7.62 1.21
CA TRP A 119 -9.20 -7.29 0.25
C TRP A 119 -9.24 -8.31 -0.90
N VAL A 120 -8.08 -8.71 -1.44
CA VAL A 120 -7.99 -9.78 -2.44
C VAL A 120 -8.59 -11.09 -1.89
N GLN A 121 -8.20 -11.49 -0.68
CA GLN A 121 -8.70 -12.72 -0.05
C GLN A 121 -10.23 -12.68 0.14
N LEU A 122 -10.74 -11.60 0.71
CA LEU A 122 -12.18 -11.44 0.96
C LEU A 122 -12.99 -11.29 -0.32
N MET A 123 -12.46 -10.63 -1.36
CA MET A 123 -13.11 -10.53 -2.66
C MET A 123 -13.24 -11.88 -3.36
N VAL A 124 -12.24 -12.77 -3.19
CA VAL A 124 -12.38 -14.16 -3.65
C VAL A 124 -13.40 -14.90 -2.80
N LEU A 125 -13.34 -14.81 -1.47
CA LEU A 125 -14.25 -15.54 -0.56
C LEU A 125 -15.69 -15.03 -0.56
N SER A 126 -15.94 -13.79 -1.00
CA SER A 126 -17.27 -13.20 -1.07
C SER A 126 -18.14 -13.89 -2.11
N ARG A 127 -17.55 -14.49 -3.16
CA ARG A 127 -18.32 -15.17 -4.21
C ARG A 127 -18.81 -16.56 -3.75
N PRO A 128 -20.10 -16.87 -3.97
CA PRO A 128 -20.72 -18.06 -3.40
C PRO A 128 -20.25 -19.36 -4.08
N THR A 129 -20.08 -19.38 -5.40
CA THR A 129 -19.76 -20.58 -6.17
C THR A 129 -18.27 -20.65 -6.53
N ALA A 130 -17.72 -21.86 -6.65
CA ALA A 130 -16.31 -22.08 -7.01
C ALA A 130 -15.94 -21.46 -8.37
N GLN A 131 -16.85 -21.49 -9.33
CA GLN A 131 -16.67 -20.87 -10.66
C GLN A 131 -16.50 -19.35 -10.57
N LEU A 132 -17.42 -18.66 -9.87
CA LEU A 132 -17.34 -17.20 -9.69
C LEU A 132 -16.10 -16.81 -8.87
N ARG A 133 -15.69 -17.63 -7.89
CA ARG A 133 -14.43 -17.44 -7.18
C ARG A 133 -13.22 -17.55 -8.12
N ALA A 134 -13.23 -18.52 -9.02
CA ALA A 134 -12.16 -18.71 -10.00
C ALA A 134 -12.07 -17.55 -11.01
N GLU A 135 -13.21 -16.95 -11.38
CA GLU A 135 -13.24 -15.73 -12.21
C GLU A 135 -12.59 -14.54 -11.50
N VAL A 136 -12.94 -14.28 -10.23
CA VAL A 136 -12.32 -13.22 -9.44
C VAL A 136 -10.83 -13.49 -9.22
N PHE A 137 -10.46 -14.74 -8.93
CA PHE A 137 -9.06 -15.15 -8.79
C PHE A 137 -8.27 -14.89 -10.08
N THR A 138 -8.83 -15.26 -11.24
CA THR A 138 -8.25 -15.01 -12.55
C THR A 138 -8.11 -13.51 -12.83
N LYS A 139 -9.12 -12.71 -12.48
CA LYS A 139 -9.07 -11.26 -12.60
C LYS A 139 -7.91 -10.64 -11.80
N PHE A 140 -7.69 -11.08 -10.56
CA PHE A 140 -6.56 -10.59 -9.76
C PHE A 140 -5.18 -11.00 -10.30
N ILE A 141 -5.09 -12.13 -11.01
CA ILE A 141 -3.85 -12.50 -11.71
C ILE A 141 -3.59 -11.55 -12.88
N HIS A 142 -4.62 -11.18 -13.64
CA HIS A 142 -4.48 -10.14 -14.67
C HIS A 142 -4.06 -8.80 -14.05
N VAL A 143 -4.65 -8.40 -12.92
CA VAL A 143 -4.23 -7.19 -12.17
C VAL A 143 -2.75 -7.29 -11.77
N ALA A 144 -2.29 -8.44 -11.29
CA ALA A 144 -0.88 -8.68 -10.96
C ALA A 144 0.03 -8.54 -12.20
N GLN A 145 -0.38 -9.03 -13.36
CA GLN A 145 0.37 -8.82 -14.60
C GLN A 145 0.47 -7.33 -14.96
N SER A 146 -0.63 -6.60 -14.88
CA SER A 146 -0.64 -5.14 -15.14
C SER A 146 0.27 -4.41 -14.15
N LEU A 147 0.22 -4.75 -12.85
CA LEU A 147 1.12 -4.19 -11.83
C LEU A 147 2.60 -4.49 -12.12
N HIS A 148 2.92 -5.68 -12.63
CA HIS A 148 4.28 -6.04 -13.04
C HIS A 148 4.76 -5.19 -14.23
N VAL A 149 3.93 -5.00 -15.25
CA VAL A 149 4.23 -4.12 -16.41
C VAL A 149 4.41 -2.66 -15.99
N MET A 150 3.66 -2.21 -14.98
CA MET A 150 3.80 -0.87 -14.40
C MET A 150 4.99 -0.71 -13.45
N HIS A 151 5.73 -1.80 -13.18
CA HIS A 151 6.83 -1.86 -12.22
C HIS A 151 6.43 -1.47 -10.78
N ASN A 152 5.18 -1.75 -10.40
CA ASN A 152 4.71 -1.60 -9.03
C ASN A 152 4.90 -2.92 -8.27
N PHE A 153 6.12 -3.15 -7.78
CA PHE A 153 6.45 -4.41 -7.10
C PHE A 153 5.83 -4.52 -5.70
N ASN A 154 5.56 -3.40 -5.02
CA ASN A 154 4.98 -3.42 -3.67
C ASN A 154 3.55 -3.95 -3.68
N THR A 155 2.68 -3.36 -4.53
CA THR A 155 1.29 -3.84 -4.65
C THR A 155 1.25 -5.21 -5.34
N LEU A 156 2.16 -5.51 -6.26
CA LEU A 156 2.29 -6.86 -6.83
C LEU A 156 2.51 -7.91 -5.73
N MET A 157 3.42 -7.63 -4.78
CA MET A 157 3.64 -8.48 -3.62
C MET A 157 2.38 -8.63 -2.76
N ALA A 158 1.62 -7.55 -2.55
CA ALA A 158 0.36 -7.60 -1.81
C ALA A 158 -0.69 -8.51 -2.47
N VAL A 159 -0.90 -8.35 -3.79
CA VAL A 159 -1.89 -9.13 -4.54
C VAL A 159 -1.48 -10.60 -4.62
N VAL A 160 -0.23 -10.89 -5.01
CA VAL A 160 0.27 -12.26 -5.10
C VAL A 160 0.30 -12.93 -3.72
N GLY A 161 0.72 -12.21 -2.68
CA GLY A 161 0.67 -12.68 -1.30
C GLY A 161 -0.75 -13.03 -0.83
N GLY A 162 -1.73 -12.20 -1.18
CA GLY A 162 -3.15 -12.47 -0.91
C GLY A 162 -3.68 -13.71 -1.64
N LEU A 163 -3.34 -13.90 -2.92
CA LEU A 163 -3.74 -15.07 -3.70
C LEU A 163 -3.05 -16.37 -3.23
N CYS A 164 -1.80 -16.27 -2.77
CA CYS A 164 -1.04 -17.39 -2.23
C CYS A 164 -1.33 -17.66 -0.74
N HIS A 165 -2.19 -16.88 -0.09
CA HIS A 165 -2.51 -17.04 1.32
C HIS A 165 -3.14 -18.42 1.61
N SER A 166 -2.93 -18.94 2.82
CA SER A 166 -3.38 -20.28 3.22
C SER A 166 -4.90 -20.46 3.10
N SER A 167 -5.67 -19.41 3.39
CA SER A 167 -7.14 -19.38 3.25
C SER A 167 -7.61 -19.51 1.80
N ILE A 168 -6.80 -19.10 0.81
CA ILE A 168 -7.15 -19.19 -0.61
C ILE A 168 -6.55 -20.45 -1.25
N SER A 169 -5.28 -20.76 -0.97
CA SER A 169 -4.56 -21.92 -1.53
C SER A 169 -5.20 -23.28 -1.19
N ARG A 170 -5.98 -23.34 -0.11
CA ARG A 170 -6.75 -24.53 0.28
C ARG A 170 -7.98 -24.80 -0.59
N LEU A 171 -8.47 -23.81 -1.35
CA LEU A 171 -9.68 -23.90 -2.16
C LEU A 171 -9.45 -24.72 -3.43
N LYS A 172 -9.46 -26.05 -3.32
CA LYS A 172 -9.14 -26.97 -4.43
C LYS A 172 -10.22 -27.00 -5.50
N ASP A 173 -11.48 -26.85 -5.10
CA ASP A 173 -12.59 -26.82 -6.05
C ASP A 173 -12.56 -25.52 -6.86
N THR A 174 -12.19 -24.40 -6.24
CA THR A 174 -11.96 -23.14 -6.96
C THR A 174 -10.76 -23.26 -7.90
N THR A 175 -9.63 -23.81 -7.43
CA THR A 175 -8.39 -23.92 -8.23
C THR A 175 -8.57 -24.80 -9.48
N SER A 176 -9.42 -25.84 -9.43
CA SER A 176 -9.68 -26.71 -10.58
C SER A 176 -10.42 -26.01 -11.73
N HIS A 177 -11.13 -24.92 -11.45
CA HIS A 177 -11.81 -24.10 -12.44
C HIS A 177 -10.93 -22.97 -13.01
N VAL A 178 -9.73 -22.75 -12.46
CA VAL A 178 -8.80 -21.75 -12.96
C VAL A 178 -8.06 -22.30 -14.18
N PRO A 179 -7.98 -21.56 -15.30
CA PRO A 179 -7.22 -22.01 -16.47
C PRO A 179 -5.73 -22.28 -16.14
N SER A 180 -5.14 -23.30 -16.78
CA SER A 180 -3.74 -23.67 -16.56
C SER A 180 -2.76 -22.54 -16.88
N GLU A 181 -3.03 -21.76 -17.93
CA GLU A 181 -2.21 -20.61 -18.33
C GLU A 181 -2.17 -19.54 -17.24
N VAL A 182 -3.31 -19.28 -16.59
CA VAL A 182 -3.44 -18.32 -15.49
C VAL A 182 -2.66 -18.80 -14.26
N THR A 183 -2.69 -20.11 -13.98
CA THR A 183 -1.92 -20.71 -12.90
C THR A 183 -0.41 -20.65 -13.18
N LYS A 184 0.01 -20.82 -14.43
CA LYS A 184 1.40 -20.65 -14.84
C LYS A 184 1.90 -19.23 -14.59
N VAL A 185 1.11 -18.21 -14.96
CA VAL A 185 1.41 -16.81 -14.67
C VAL A 185 1.56 -16.57 -13.17
N LEU A 186 0.65 -17.10 -12.35
CA LEU A 186 0.77 -16.98 -10.89
C LEU A 186 2.10 -17.56 -10.39
N ASN A 187 2.48 -18.75 -10.86
CA ASN A 187 3.74 -19.38 -10.49
C ASN A 187 4.97 -18.56 -10.92
N GLU A 188 4.93 -17.94 -12.10
CA GLU A 188 6.00 -17.04 -12.57
C GLU A 188 6.13 -15.81 -11.66
N MET A 189 5.01 -15.19 -11.26
CA MET A 189 5.01 -14.07 -10.32
C MET A 189 5.47 -14.49 -8.92
N THR A 190 5.10 -15.70 -8.48
CA THR A 190 5.58 -16.31 -7.23
C THR A 190 7.08 -16.66 -7.30
N ASP A 191 7.64 -17.00 -8.45
CA ASP A 191 9.10 -17.21 -8.53
C ASP A 191 9.85 -15.88 -8.54
N LEU A 192 9.31 -14.86 -9.24
CA LEU A 192 9.85 -13.51 -9.26
C LEU A 192 9.95 -12.89 -7.87
N LEU A 193 8.88 -12.99 -7.07
CA LEU A 193 8.80 -12.38 -5.74
C LEU A 193 9.40 -13.26 -4.63
N SER A 194 9.96 -14.42 -4.98
CA SER A 194 10.39 -15.44 -4.00
C SER A 194 11.44 -14.88 -3.03
N SER A 195 11.32 -15.20 -1.73
CA SER A 195 12.32 -14.82 -0.72
C SER A 195 13.63 -15.61 -0.81
N ARG A 196 13.73 -16.56 -1.75
CA ARG A 196 14.96 -17.32 -2.05
C ARG A 196 16.14 -16.39 -2.30
N ARG A 197 17.28 -16.71 -1.69
CA ARG A 197 18.53 -15.91 -1.80
C ARG A 197 18.33 -14.41 -1.53
N ASN A 198 17.49 -14.08 -0.55
CA ASN A 198 17.16 -12.69 -0.19
C ASN A 198 16.52 -11.89 -1.34
N TYR A 199 15.52 -12.48 -2.00
CA TYR A 199 14.77 -11.86 -3.10
C TYR A 199 15.62 -11.57 -4.35
N ASP A 200 16.55 -12.47 -4.70
CA ASP A 200 17.50 -12.29 -5.82
C ASP A 200 16.79 -12.00 -7.16
N ASN A 201 15.77 -12.80 -7.51
CA ASN A 201 14.98 -12.60 -8.73
C ASN A 201 14.34 -11.20 -8.79
N TYR A 202 13.66 -10.79 -7.72
CA TYR A 202 13.09 -9.45 -7.59
C TYR A 202 14.16 -8.37 -7.71
N ARG A 203 15.29 -8.53 -7.01
CA ARG A 203 16.39 -7.55 -7.05
C ARG A 203 16.92 -7.40 -8.47
N GLN A 204 17.21 -8.49 -9.18
CA GLN A 204 17.71 -8.43 -10.55
C GLN A 204 16.74 -7.69 -11.47
N THR A 205 15.45 -8.00 -11.39
CA THR A 205 14.41 -7.31 -12.18
C THR A 205 14.32 -5.83 -11.80
N TYR A 206 14.30 -5.52 -10.49
CA TYR A 206 14.22 -4.16 -9.97
C TYR A 206 15.38 -3.26 -10.41
N HIS A 207 16.60 -3.82 -10.53
CA HIS A 207 17.78 -3.07 -11.01
C HIS A 207 17.77 -2.87 -12.53
N ARG A 208 17.16 -3.77 -13.30
CA ARG A 208 17.02 -3.63 -14.76
C ARG A 208 16.00 -2.56 -15.15
N VAL A 209 15.00 -2.31 -14.30
CA VAL A 209 13.95 -1.32 -14.56
C VAL A 209 14.49 0.11 -14.38
N THR A 210 14.32 0.90 -15.45
CA THR A 210 14.59 2.34 -15.50
C THR A 210 13.29 3.14 -15.50
N GLY A 211 13.28 4.31 -14.85
CA GLY A 211 12.11 5.19 -14.82
C GLY A 211 11.22 4.93 -13.60
N PHE A 212 9.90 4.95 -13.80
CA PHE A 212 8.94 4.73 -12.71
C PHE A 212 9.01 3.28 -12.20
N LYS A 213 9.17 3.14 -10.89
CA LYS A 213 9.08 1.87 -10.16
C LYS A 213 8.73 2.11 -8.70
N ILE A 214 7.95 1.19 -8.12
CA ILE A 214 7.66 1.19 -6.67
C ILE A 214 8.38 -0.03 -6.06
N PRO A 215 9.34 0.19 -5.14
CA PRO A 215 10.06 -0.89 -4.50
C PRO A 215 9.18 -1.62 -3.49
N ILE A 216 9.43 -2.92 -3.28
CA ILE A 216 8.88 -3.65 -2.13
C ILE A 216 9.52 -3.07 -0.87
N LEU A 217 8.82 -2.14 -0.21
CA LEU A 217 9.39 -1.30 0.83
C LEU A 217 10.07 -2.13 1.92
N GLY A 218 9.39 -3.20 2.35
CA GLY A 218 9.90 -4.10 3.36
C GLY A 218 11.31 -4.64 3.07
N VAL A 219 11.61 -5.05 1.82
CA VAL A 219 12.91 -5.64 1.45
C VAL A 219 14.03 -4.63 1.71
N HIS A 220 13.80 -3.39 1.33
CA HIS A 220 14.74 -2.29 1.51
C HIS A 220 14.83 -1.86 2.99
N LEU A 221 13.73 -1.93 3.75
CA LEU A 221 13.77 -1.71 5.21
C LEU A 221 14.63 -2.73 5.93
N LYS A 222 14.53 -4.01 5.55
CA LYS A 222 15.39 -5.07 6.08
C LYS A 222 16.87 -4.81 5.74
N ASP A 223 17.17 -4.34 4.54
CA ASP A 223 18.53 -3.99 4.14
C ASP A 223 19.07 -2.81 4.99
N LEU A 224 18.26 -1.78 5.23
CA LEU A 224 18.63 -0.66 6.10
C LEU A 224 18.96 -1.10 7.52
N ILE A 225 18.16 -2.00 8.11
CA ILE A 225 18.45 -2.57 9.43
C ILE A 225 19.74 -3.40 9.39
N SER A 226 19.92 -4.22 8.37
CA SER A 226 21.13 -5.04 8.22
C SER A 226 22.40 -4.19 8.15
N VAL A 227 22.36 -3.09 7.40
CA VAL A 227 23.48 -2.11 7.32
C VAL A 227 23.71 -1.43 8.67
N ASN A 228 22.63 -1.10 9.39
CA ASN A 228 22.72 -0.47 10.71
C ASN A 228 23.33 -1.39 11.78
N GLU A 229 23.01 -2.68 11.74
CA GLU A 229 23.52 -3.70 12.67
C GLU A 229 24.94 -4.14 12.33
N ALA A 230 25.32 -4.13 11.05
CA ALA A 230 26.65 -4.55 10.59
C ALA A 230 27.77 -3.55 10.91
N MET A 231 27.44 -2.27 11.13
CA MET A 231 28.42 -1.20 11.36
C MET A 231 28.13 -0.44 12.66
N SER A 232 29.16 -0.23 13.47
CA SER A 232 29.09 0.63 14.66
C SER A 232 28.91 2.10 14.29
N ASP A 233 28.18 2.85 15.12
CA ASP A 233 27.99 4.30 14.96
C ASP A 233 29.29 5.10 15.12
N TYR A 234 30.19 4.58 15.96
CA TYR A 234 31.47 5.19 16.29
C TYR A 234 32.62 4.24 15.94
N VAL A 235 33.74 4.82 15.51
CA VAL A 235 35.03 4.18 15.26
C VAL A 235 35.92 4.44 16.49
N GLU A 236 37.13 3.87 16.49
CA GLU A 236 38.17 4.17 17.48
C GLU A 236 38.36 5.69 17.67
N ASP A 237 38.61 6.11 18.91
CA ASP A 237 38.68 7.51 19.37
C ASP A 237 37.34 8.29 19.40
N ASP A 238 36.19 7.63 19.53
CA ASP A 238 34.86 8.29 19.59
C ASP A 238 34.54 9.11 18.32
N LYS A 239 35.19 8.76 17.20
CA LYS A 239 34.97 9.39 15.89
C LYS A 239 33.74 8.78 15.23
N ILE A 240 32.95 9.61 14.55
CA ILE A 240 31.74 9.17 13.85
C ILE A 240 32.10 8.28 12.66
N ASN A 241 31.41 7.15 12.51
CA ASN A 241 31.56 6.27 11.36
C ASN A 241 30.84 6.86 10.12
N VAL A 242 31.58 7.65 9.35
CA VAL A 242 31.11 8.22 8.07
C VAL A 242 30.78 7.17 7.01
N GLN A 243 31.39 5.99 7.05
CA GLN A 243 31.07 4.93 6.09
C GLN A 243 29.66 4.39 6.31
N LYS A 244 29.27 4.19 7.58
CA LYS A 244 27.90 3.83 7.95
C LYS A 244 26.90 4.88 7.50
N LEU A 245 27.18 6.16 7.81
CA LEU A 245 26.30 7.26 7.42
C LEU A 245 26.14 7.36 5.90
N GLN A 246 27.23 7.22 5.14
CA GLN A 246 27.20 7.26 3.69
C GLN A 246 26.39 6.09 3.10
N ALA A 247 26.56 4.88 3.62
CA ALA A 247 25.83 3.70 3.16
C ALA A 247 24.32 3.83 3.40
N LEU A 248 23.92 4.24 4.61
CA LEU A 248 22.52 4.49 4.95
C LEU A 248 21.95 5.65 4.13
N TYR A 249 22.69 6.75 3.98
CA TYR A 249 22.27 7.90 3.19
C TYR A 249 22.03 7.52 1.74
N ASN A 250 22.96 6.79 1.10
CA ASN A 250 22.82 6.37 -0.30
C ASN A 250 21.54 5.55 -0.50
N HIS A 251 21.28 4.60 0.39
CA HIS A 251 20.11 3.73 0.30
C HIS A 251 18.79 4.49 0.52
N ILE A 252 18.71 5.34 1.54
CA ILE A 252 17.51 6.17 1.78
C ILE A 252 17.30 7.16 0.64
N ASN A 253 18.38 7.77 0.14
CA ASN A 253 18.30 8.77 -0.92
C ASN A 253 17.83 8.13 -2.24
N GLU A 254 18.21 6.89 -2.53
CA GLU A 254 17.62 6.14 -3.66
C GLU A 254 16.10 6.02 -3.52
N LEU A 255 15.60 5.59 -2.34
CA LEU A 255 14.17 5.47 -2.09
C LEU A 255 13.42 6.81 -2.21
N ILE A 256 13.99 7.89 -1.70
CA ILE A 256 13.41 9.24 -1.82
C ILE A 256 13.44 9.73 -3.26
N HIS A 257 14.47 9.39 -4.04
CA HIS A 257 14.56 9.78 -5.45
C HIS A 257 13.44 9.15 -6.29
N LEU A 258 13.02 7.93 -5.97
CA LEU A 258 11.88 7.27 -6.64
C LEU A 258 10.57 8.06 -6.50
N GLN A 259 10.38 8.78 -5.38
CA GLN A 259 9.20 9.63 -5.17
C GLN A 259 9.16 10.85 -6.11
N GLN A 260 10.27 11.20 -6.75
CA GLN A 260 10.36 12.36 -7.65
C GLN A 260 9.90 12.03 -9.08
N THR A 261 9.71 10.75 -9.41
CA THR A 261 9.27 10.29 -10.72
C THR A 261 7.79 9.93 -10.65
N PRO A 262 6.85 10.87 -10.91
CA PRO A 262 5.43 10.57 -10.84
C PRO A 262 5.02 9.60 -11.95
N PRO A 263 4.11 8.65 -11.68
CA PRO A 263 3.59 7.78 -12.72
C PRO A 263 2.62 8.55 -13.61
N LYS A 264 2.59 8.19 -14.90
CA LYS A 264 1.58 8.67 -15.85
C LYS A 264 0.34 7.77 -15.75
N LEU A 265 -0.51 8.04 -14.76
CA LEU A 265 -1.72 7.26 -14.48
C LEU A 265 -2.97 8.09 -14.81
N ASP A 266 -4.02 7.43 -15.29
CA ASP A 266 -5.34 8.06 -15.45
C ASP A 266 -6.27 7.66 -14.29
N ALA A 267 -5.81 7.92 -13.06
CA ALA A 267 -6.55 7.51 -11.86
C ALA A 267 -7.76 8.42 -11.62
N ASN A 268 -8.95 7.84 -11.60
CA ASN A 268 -10.19 8.51 -11.23
C ASN A 268 -10.29 8.64 -9.70
N LYS A 269 -10.37 9.89 -9.21
CA LYS A 269 -10.47 10.19 -7.77
C LYS A 269 -11.68 9.55 -7.08
N ASP A 270 -12.79 9.39 -7.79
CA ASP A 270 -14.01 8.83 -7.24
C ASP A 270 -13.84 7.32 -6.96
N LEU A 271 -13.18 6.59 -7.86
CA LEU A 271 -12.78 5.20 -7.63
C LEU A 271 -11.73 5.06 -6.53
N VAL A 272 -10.77 5.97 -6.48
CA VAL A 272 -9.75 5.99 -5.40
C VAL A 272 -10.43 6.10 -4.04
N HIS A 273 -11.47 6.94 -3.89
CA HIS A 273 -12.21 7.05 -2.63
C HIS A 273 -12.94 5.76 -2.27
N LEU A 274 -13.58 5.12 -3.25
CA LEU A 274 -14.23 3.82 -3.05
C LEU A 274 -13.21 2.77 -2.60
N LEU A 275 -12.12 2.60 -3.35
CA LEU A 275 -11.06 1.66 -3.02
C LEU A 275 -10.43 1.94 -1.66
N THR A 276 -10.21 3.21 -1.30
CA THR A 276 -9.66 3.56 0.02
C THR A 276 -10.53 3.00 1.14
N LEU A 277 -11.85 3.10 1.02
CA LEU A 277 -12.78 2.55 2.01
C LEU A 277 -12.86 1.01 1.91
N SER A 278 -12.83 0.44 0.70
CA SER A 278 -12.83 -1.01 0.51
C SER A 278 -11.57 -1.69 1.04
N LEU A 279 -10.47 -0.96 1.21
CA LEU A 279 -9.21 -1.45 1.75
C LEU A 279 -9.09 -1.27 3.28
N ASP A 280 -9.97 -0.47 3.91
CA ASP A 280 -10.05 -0.30 5.36
C ASP A 280 -10.79 -1.50 6.02
N LEU A 281 -10.34 -2.71 5.69
CA LEU A 281 -10.89 -3.95 6.21
C LEU A 281 -10.02 -4.46 7.36
N TYR A 282 -10.66 -4.87 8.44
CA TYR A 282 -9.98 -5.44 9.61
C TYR A 282 -10.58 -6.81 9.87
N TYR A 283 -9.99 -7.81 9.24
CA TYR A 283 -10.25 -9.21 9.54
C TYR A 283 -9.00 -9.82 10.16
N THR A 284 -9.23 -10.65 11.18
CA THR A 284 -8.21 -11.53 11.74
C THR A 284 -7.93 -12.67 10.76
N GLU A 285 -6.72 -13.23 10.81
CA GLU A 285 -6.38 -14.39 9.98
C GLU A 285 -7.34 -15.56 10.22
N ASP A 286 -7.76 -15.76 11.47
CA ASP A 286 -8.73 -16.78 11.87
C ASP A 286 -10.09 -16.56 11.22
N GLU A 287 -10.63 -15.33 11.20
CA GLU A 287 -11.91 -15.03 10.54
C GLU A 287 -11.86 -15.30 9.03
N ILE A 288 -10.77 -14.91 8.36
CA ILE A 288 -10.60 -15.19 6.93
C ILE A 288 -10.50 -16.70 6.68
N TYR A 289 -9.82 -17.43 7.57
CA TYR A 289 -9.68 -18.86 7.47
C TYR A 289 -11.01 -19.60 7.70
N GLU A 290 -11.82 -19.17 8.67
CA GLU A 290 -13.16 -19.70 8.93
C GLU A 290 -14.13 -19.42 7.76
N LEU A 291 -14.06 -18.23 7.15
CA LEU A 291 -14.80 -17.93 5.93
C LEU A 291 -14.43 -18.88 4.78
N SER A 292 -13.13 -19.16 4.62
CA SER A 292 -12.67 -20.16 3.65
C SER A 292 -13.19 -21.56 3.95
N TYR A 293 -13.18 -21.97 5.22
CA TYR A 293 -13.70 -23.27 5.64
C TYR A 293 -15.20 -23.40 5.38
N THR A 294 -15.95 -22.32 5.59
CA THR A 294 -17.39 -22.25 5.30
C THR A 294 -17.68 -22.40 3.80
N ARG A 295 -16.78 -21.90 2.93
CA ARG A 295 -16.93 -21.99 1.47
C ARG A 295 -16.58 -23.37 0.91
N GLU A 296 -15.51 -23.98 1.42
CA GLU A 296 -15.06 -25.31 1.03
C GLU A 296 -14.65 -26.10 2.29
N PRO A 297 -15.56 -26.85 2.94
CA PRO A 297 -15.24 -27.66 4.10
C PRO A 297 -14.30 -28.82 3.71
N LYS A 298 -13.45 -29.29 4.62
CA LYS A 298 -12.56 -30.43 4.34
C LYS A 298 -13.41 -31.67 4.05
N ASN A 299 -13.34 -32.17 2.81
CA ASN A 299 -13.91 -33.48 2.48
C ASN A 299 -13.26 -34.58 3.34
N CYS A 300 -14.06 -35.35 4.09
CA CYS A 300 -13.62 -36.48 4.93
C CYS A 300 -12.98 -37.67 4.17
N LYS A 301 -12.62 -37.52 2.88
CA LYS A 301 -12.07 -38.57 2.02
C LYS A 301 -10.62 -38.35 1.57
N ALA A 302 -9.88 -37.42 2.18
CA ALA A 302 -8.45 -37.28 1.92
C ALA A 302 -7.62 -37.91 3.06
N PRO A 303 -6.59 -38.73 2.77
CA PRO A 303 -5.65 -39.18 3.78
C PRO A 303 -4.92 -37.97 4.39
N PRO A 304 -4.43 -38.07 5.65
CA PRO A 304 -3.87 -36.93 6.38
C PRO A 304 -2.70 -36.34 5.59
N ALA A 305 -2.87 -35.12 5.09
CA ALA A 305 -1.83 -34.42 4.37
C ALA A 305 -0.68 -34.12 5.34
N THR A 306 0.52 -34.60 4.99
CA THR A 306 1.79 -34.11 5.53
C THR A 306 1.83 -32.58 5.49
N PRO A 307 2.42 -31.91 6.49
CA PRO A 307 2.43 -30.45 6.58
C PRO A 307 3.18 -29.89 5.37
N SER A 308 2.44 -29.46 4.35
CA SER A 308 2.99 -28.72 3.24
C SER A 308 3.49 -27.40 3.80
N ARG A 309 4.82 -27.17 3.70
CA ARG A 309 5.47 -25.90 4.04
C ARG A 309 4.57 -24.73 3.59
N PRO A 310 4.34 -23.71 4.45
CA PRO A 310 3.67 -22.50 4.00
C PRO A 310 4.41 -21.95 2.77
N PRO A 311 3.70 -21.38 1.78
CA PRO A 311 4.37 -20.76 0.64
C PRO A 311 5.39 -19.75 1.16
N VAL A 312 6.55 -19.73 0.50
CA VAL A 312 7.78 -19.00 0.85
C VAL A 312 7.61 -17.45 0.76
N MET A 313 6.36 -16.99 0.70
CA MET A 313 5.87 -15.63 0.50
C MET A 313 4.99 -15.19 1.67
N VAL A 314 5.46 -15.36 2.90
CA VAL A 314 4.77 -14.69 4.00
C VAL A 314 5.13 -13.22 3.91
N VAL A 315 4.16 -12.38 3.53
CA VAL A 315 4.25 -10.91 3.60
C VAL A 315 4.15 -10.50 5.07
N ASP A 316 5.06 -11.00 5.91
CA ASP A 316 5.11 -10.68 7.34
C ASP A 316 6.21 -9.63 7.55
N TRP A 317 5.94 -8.41 7.09
CA TRP A 317 6.85 -7.29 7.27
C TRP A 317 6.69 -6.60 8.62
N ALA A 318 5.74 -7.05 9.45
CA ALA A 318 5.54 -6.56 10.81
C ALA A 318 4.57 -7.46 11.63
N SER A 319 5.06 -8.50 12.30
CA SER A 319 4.31 -9.19 13.39
C SER A 319 4.25 -8.34 14.66
N GLY A 320 3.89 -7.05 14.51
CA GLY A 320 3.99 -6.02 15.55
C GLY A 320 2.65 -5.37 15.86
N ALA A 321 1.63 -6.16 16.20
CA ALA A 321 0.22 -5.77 16.41
C ALA A 321 -0.42 -5.10 15.18
N ALA A 322 -1.56 -5.63 14.74
CA ALA A 322 -2.34 -5.03 13.67
C ALA A 322 -2.58 -3.52 13.96
N PRO A 323 -2.31 -2.62 13.00
CA PRO A 323 -2.54 -1.20 13.18
C PRO A 323 -4.00 -0.99 13.55
N LYS A 324 -4.26 -0.25 14.64
CA LYS A 324 -5.64 0.04 15.06
C LYS A 324 -6.23 1.11 14.15
N PRO A 325 -7.45 0.93 13.62
CA PRO A 325 -8.08 1.96 12.80
C PRO A 325 -8.27 3.24 13.60
N ASP A 326 -7.93 4.39 13.00
CA ASP A 326 -8.30 5.70 13.52
C ASP A 326 -9.75 6.03 13.09
N PRO A 327 -10.71 6.12 14.04
CA PRO A 327 -12.11 6.39 13.72
C PRO A 327 -12.32 7.69 12.93
N ARG A 328 -11.45 8.70 13.16
CA ARG A 328 -11.52 9.98 12.45
C ARG A 328 -11.11 9.85 10.99
N THR A 329 -10.21 8.93 10.68
CA THR A 329 -9.75 8.67 9.32
C THR A 329 -10.81 7.88 8.54
N ILE A 330 -11.39 6.85 9.16
CA ILE A 330 -12.51 6.09 8.57
C ILE A 330 -13.70 7.00 8.27
N SER A 331 -14.12 7.84 9.23
CA SER A 331 -15.23 8.78 9.02
C SER A 331 -15.02 9.70 7.81
N LYS A 332 -13.77 10.16 7.60
CA LYS A 332 -13.42 10.96 6.40
C LYS A 332 -13.44 10.14 5.11
N HIS A 333 -13.05 8.87 5.16
CA HIS A 333 -13.11 7.98 4.01
C HIS A 333 -14.55 7.67 3.62
N VAL A 334 -15.42 7.38 4.60
CA VAL A 334 -16.86 7.20 4.41
C VAL A 334 -17.48 8.43 3.78
N GLN A 335 -17.23 9.63 4.33
CA GLN A 335 -17.79 10.87 3.78
C GLN A 335 -17.39 11.07 2.30
N ARG A 336 -16.11 10.91 1.97
CA ARG A 336 -15.64 11.06 0.58
C ARG A 336 -16.20 10.01 -0.36
N MET A 337 -16.38 8.78 0.11
CA MET A 337 -16.97 7.70 -0.68
C MET A 337 -18.45 7.99 -0.96
N VAL A 338 -19.21 8.42 0.05
CA VAL A 338 -20.61 8.85 -0.10
C VAL A 338 -20.71 9.99 -1.11
N ASP A 339 -19.91 11.05 -0.95
CA ASP A 339 -19.89 12.18 -1.88
C ASP A 339 -19.59 11.73 -3.33
N SER A 340 -18.65 10.81 -3.51
CA SER A 340 -18.30 10.26 -4.82
C SER A 340 -19.39 9.35 -5.41
N VAL A 341 -20.12 8.59 -4.60
CA VAL A 341 -21.25 7.76 -5.05
C VAL A 341 -22.41 8.63 -5.50
N PHE A 342 -22.85 9.58 -4.67
CA PHE A 342 -23.94 10.50 -5.00
C PHE A 342 -23.65 11.26 -6.29
N LYS A 343 -22.44 11.81 -6.42
CA LYS A 343 -22.03 12.52 -7.64
C LYS A 343 -22.08 11.67 -8.93
N ASN A 344 -21.92 10.35 -8.84
CA ASN A 344 -21.87 9.48 -10.02
C ASN A 344 -23.18 8.72 -10.29
N TYR A 345 -24.02 8.49 -9.27
CA TYR A 345 -25.21 7.64 -9.37
C TYR A 345 -26.53 8.34 -8.99
N ASP A 346 -26.50 9.51 -8.35
CA ASP A 346 -27.67 10.36 -8.17
C ASP A 346 -27.81 11.29 -9.39
N HIS A 347 -28.41 10.77 -10.45
CA HIS A 347 -28.59 11.50 -11.71
C HIS A 347 -29.65 12.60 -11.62
N ASP A 348 -30.54 12.51 -10.62
CA ASP A 348 -31.71 13.38 -10.48
C ASP A 348 -31.57 14.38 -9.31
N GLU A 349 -30.43 14.36 -8.61
CA GLU A 349 -30.12 15.15 -7.40
C GLU A 349 -31.20 15.05 -6.31
N ASN A 350 -31.88 13.91 -6.25
CA ASN A 350 -33.01 13.70 -5.36
C ASN A 350 -32.59 13.16 -3.98
N GLY A 351 -31.29 12.90 -3.78
CA GLY A 351 -30.76 12.35 -2.54
C GLY A 351 -30.95 10.83 -2.40
N PHE A 352 -31.33 10.13 -3.47
CA PHE A 352 -31.52 8.68 -3.50
C PHE A 352 -30.81 8.05 -4.72
N ILE A 353 -30.36 6.80 -4.56
CA ILE A 353 -29.81 5.99 -5.65
C ILE A 353 -30.65 4.75 -5.87
N SER A 354 -30.66 4.23 -7.10
CA SER A 354 -31.44 3.03 -7.44
C SER A 354 -30.95 1.82 -6.63
N GLN A 355 -31.88 0.98 -6.17
CA GLN A 355 -31.55 -0.24 -5.41
C GLN A 355 -30.59 -1.16 -6.19
N GLY A 356 -30.77 -1.26 -7.51
CA GLY A 356 -29.92 -2.08 -8.37
C GLY A 356 -28.49 -1.54 -8.48
N ASP A 357 -28.28 -0.22 -8.48
CA ASP A 357 -26.94 0.36 -8.48
C ASP A 357 -26.29 0.28 -7.10
N PHE A 358 -27.08 0.43 -6.02
CA PHE A 358 -26.62 0.22 -4.66
C PHE A 358 -26.09 -1.21 -4.45
N GLU A 359 -26.84 -2.23 -4.87
CA GLU A 359 -26.42 -3.64 -4.74
C GLU A 359 -25.13 -3.94 -5.51
N LYS A 360 -24.97 -3.34 -6.70
CA LYS A 360 -23.72 -3.47 -7.46
C LYS A 360 -22.55 -2.78 -6.77
N ILE A 361 -22.74 -1.59 -6.20
CA ILE A 361 -21.68 -0.89 -5.43
C ILE A 361 -21.33 -1.70 -4.18
N ALA A 362 -22.34 -2.25 -3.50
CA ALA A 362 -22.15 -3.13 -2.34
C ALA A 362 -21.35 -4.38 -2.70
N ALA A 363 -21.46 -4.92 -3.93
CA ALA A 363 -20.64 -6.05 -4.37
C ALA A 363 -19.13 -5.75 -4.42
N SER A 364 -18.73 -4.46 -4.47
CA SER A 364 -17.33 -4.05 -4.34
C SER A 364 -16.81 -4.09 -2.89
N PHE A 365 -17.69 -4.27 -1.90
CA PHE A 365 -17.38 -4.42 -0.48
C PHE A 365 -17.68 -5.85 -0.03
N PRO A 366 -16.66 -6.66 0.28
CA PRO A 366 -16.89 -8.04 0.66
C PRO A 366 -17.65 -8.11 2.00
N PHE A 367 -18.68 -8.96 2.05
CA PHE A 367 -19.47 -9.21 3.26
C PHE A 367 -20.18 -7.98 3.87
N SER A 368 -20.39 -6.91 3.09
CA SER A 368 -21.15 -5.76 3.56
C SER A 368 -22.65 -6.08 3.66
N PHE A 369 -23.17 -6.15 4.88
CA PHE A 369 -24.61 -6.25 5.15
C PHE A 369 -25.01 -5.21 6.19
N CYS A 370 -26.02 -4.39 5.87
CA CYS A 370 -26.57 -3.43 6.82
C CYS A 370 -28.07 -3.75 6.98
N VAL A 371 -28.48 -4.08 8.20
CA VAL A 371 -29.90 -4.19 8.55
C VAL A 371 -30.42 -2.77 8.69
N MET A 372 -31.12 -2.29 7.66
CA MET A 372 -31.85 -1.04 7.73
C MET A 372 -33.33 -1.32 7.54
N ASP A 373 -34.17 -0.85 8.46
CA ASP A 373 -35.58 -0.67 8.18
C ASP A 373 -35.68 0.44 7.13
N LYS A 374 -36.11 0.10 5.91
CA LYS A 374 -36.32 1.11 4.86
C LYS A 374 -37.38 2.09 5.38
N GLU A 375 -37.02 3.38 5.45
CA GLU A 375 -38.02 4.43 5.60
C GLU A 375 -39.04 4.29 4.46
N LYS A 376 -40.32 4.20 4.83
CA LYS A 376 -41.45 3.94 3.96
C LYS A 376 -41.79 5.11 3.06
#